data_AF-A0A6C0MBW1-F1
#
_entry.id   AF-A0A6C0MBW1-F1
#
_cell.length_a   1.000
_cell.length_b   1.000
_cell.length_c   1.000
_cell.angle_alpha   90.00
_cell.angle_beta   90.00
_cell.angle_gamma   90.00
#
_symmetry.space_group_name_H-M   'P 1'
#
loop_
_entity.id
_entity.type
_entity.pdbx_description
1 polymer ?
#
loop_
_entity_poly.entity_id
_entity_poly.type
_entity_poly.pdbx_seq_one_letter_code
_entity_poly.pdbx_strand_id
1 'polypeptide(L)'
;DFGIYFSLLVMFSCFKSFDFGVVFNLVELVYVQSPINIFNFAINRVDLIVFFLFLGAIGKSAQLGLHTWLPDAMEGPTPVSALIHAATMVTAGVFVLIRSSPLLEYSTSGLFLVSLIGGLTALFAGTVGLVQYDIKKVIAYSTCSQLGYMFFACGLSNYSVGLFHLFNHGFFKALLFLGAGSVIHALLDEQD
;
A
#
# COMPACT_ATOMS: atom_id res chain seq x y z
N ASP A 1 10.97 -0.68 1.23
CA ASP A 1 12.10 -0.13 0.44
C ASP A 1 12.94 -1.21 -0.22
N PHE A 2 13.50 -2.18 0.51
CA PHE A 2 14.21 -3.30 -0.13
C PHE A 2 13.39 -4.05 -1.19
N GLY A 3 12.09 -4.28 -0.95
CA GLY A 3 11.20 -4.86 -1.97
C GLY A 3 11.15 -4.03 -3.27
N ILE A 4 11.00 -2.70 -3.18
CA ILE A 4 11.01 -1.82 -4.36
C ILE A 4 12.36 -1.90 -5.07
N TYR A 5 13.48 -1.89 -4.33
CA TYR A 5 14.81 -2.01 -4.90
C TYR A 5 15.00 -3.33 -5.67
N PHE A 6 14.62 -4.47 -5.09
CA PHE A 6 14.67 -5.75 -5.79
C PHE A 6 13.75 -5.80 -7.00
N SER A 7 12.55 -5.22 -6.91
CA SER A 7 11.63 -5.11 -8.04
C SER A 7 12.27 -4.32 -9.20
N LEU A 8 12.92 -3.19 -8.90
CA LEU A 8 13.65 -2.39 -9.89
C LEU A 8 14.84 -3.15 -10.50
N LEU A 9 15.59 -3.91 -9.71
CA LEU A 9 16.68 -4.74 -10.22
C LEU A 9 16.20 -5.82 -11.19
N VAL A 10 15.11 -6.51 -10.86
CA VAL A 10 14.53 -7.54 -11.73
C VAL A 10 13.89 -6.91 -12.97
N MET A 11 13.22 -5.76 -12.84
CA MET A 11 12.72 -5.00 -13.99
C MET A 11 13.85 -4.61 -14.93
N PHE A 12 14.95 -4.05 -14.41
CA PHE A 12 16.08 -3.65 -15.26
C PHE A 12 16.76 -4.85 -15.92
N SER A 13 16.86 -5.99 -15.23
CA SER A 13 17.45 -7.19 -15.81
C SER A 13 16.64 -7.75 -16.99
N CYS A 14 15.30 -7.63 -16.93
CA CYS A 14 14.37 -8.13 -17.95
C CYS A 14 14.12 -7.14 -19.09
N PHE A 15 13.82 -5.88 -18.76
CA PHE A 15 13.37 -4.85 -19.72
C PHE A 15 14.48 -3.91 -20.18
N LYS A 16 15.62 -3.84 -19.47
CA LYS A 16 16.72 -2.89 -19.72
C LYS A 16 16.30 -1.42 -19.71
N SER A 17 15.14 -1.12 -19.13
CA SER A 17 14.57 0.23 -19.04
C SER A 17 13.75 0.37 -17.76
N PHE A 18 13.65 1.61 -17.27
CA PHE A 18 12.74 1.99 -16.19
C PHE A 18 11.53 2.79 -16.69
N ASP A 19 11.48 3.09 -17.99
CA ASP A 19 10.34 3.79 -18.58
C ASP A 19 9.12 2.87 -18.65
N PHE A 20 8.01 3.28 -18.04
CA PHE A 20 6.76 2.54 -18.04
C PHE A 20 6.25 2.26 -19.46
N GLY A 21 6.46 3.17 -20.41
CA GLY A 21 6.07 2.95 -21.80
C GLY A 21 6.76 1.74 -22.42
N VAL A 22 8.07 1.63 -22.21
CA VAL A 22 8.87 0.49 -22.68
C VAL A 22 8.51 -0.79 -21.93
N VAL A 23 8.40 -0.70 -20.60
CA VAL A 23 8.07 -1.86 -19.76
C VAL A 23 6.72 -2.45 -20.19
N PHE A 24 5.66 -1.66 -20.22
CA PHE A 24 4.29 -2.11 -20.50
C PHE A 24 4.14 -2.74 -21.90
N ASN A 25 4.81 -2.20 -22.90
CA ASN A 25 4.80 -2.76 -24.25
C ASN A 25 5.55 -4.11 -24.36
N LEU A 26 6.48 -4.39 -23.44
CA LEU A 26 7.29 -5.60 -23.45
C LEU A 26 6.85 -6.65 -22.41
N VAL A 27 5.90 -6.34 -21.51
CA VAL A 27 5.49 -7.25 -20.42
C VAL A 27 5.05 -8.61 -20.95
N GLU A 28 4.22 -8.62 -21.99
CA GLU A 28 3.73 -9.86 -22.58
C GLU A 28 4.87 -10.76 -23.08
N LEU A 29 5.86 -10.17 -23.74
CA LEU A 29 7.04 -10.91 -24.22
C LEU A 29 7.85 -11.50 -23.07
N VAL A 30 8.03 -10.75 -21.98
CA VAL A 30 8.76 -11.22 -20.79
C VAL A 30 7.97 -12.29 -20.04
N TYR A 31 6.64 -12.21 -20.03
CA TYR A 31 5.77 -13.18 -19.38
C TYR A 31 5.82 -14.56 -20.06
N VAL A 32 5.91 -14.59 -21.39
CA VAL A 32 5.96 -15.83 -22.20
C VAL A 32 7.36 -16.47 -22.21
N GLN A 33 8.40 -15.72 -21.85
CA GLN A 33 9.76 -16.25 -21.77
C GLN A 33 9.91 -17.35 -20.71
N SER A 34 10.98 -18.14 -20.85
CA SER A 34 11.28 -19.19 -19.90
C SER A 34 11.43 -18.64 -18.46
N PRO A 35 10.84 -19.35 -17.47
CA PRO A 35 10.91 -18.96 -16.08
C PRO A 35 12.37 -18.97 -15.59
N ILE A 36 12.64 -18.19 -14.56
CA ILE A 36 13.94 -18.22 -13.88
C ILE A 36 13.90 -19.35 -12.86
N ASN A 37 14.93 -20.20 -12.87
CA ASN A 37 15.10 -21.21 -11.84
C ASN A 37 15.81 -20.61 -10.63
N ILE A 38 15.09 -20.50 -9.51
CA ILE A 38 15.60 -20.05 -8.22
C ILE A 38 15.45 -21.21 -7.24
N PHE A 39 16.55 -21.70 -6.65
CA PHE A 39 16.54 -22.86 -5.72
C PHE A 39 15.75 -24.08 -6.24
N ASN A 40 15.88 -24.38 -7.54
CA ASN A 40 15.16 -25.47 -8.22
C ASN A 40 13.64 -25.27 -8.36
N PHE A 41 13.13 -24.07 -8.09
CA PHE A 41 11.77 -23.65 -8.40
C PHE A 41 11.76 -22.77 -9.65
N ALA A 42 10.90 -23.10 -10.61
CA ALA A 42 10.67 -22.29 -11.81
C ALA A 42 9.68 -21.17 -11.49
N ILE A 43 10.15 -19.92 -11.48
CA ILE A 43 9.33 -18.74 -11.14
C ILE A 43 9.26 -17.83 -12.37
N ASN A 44 8.05 -17.36 -12.70
CA ASN A 44 7.88 -16.38 -13.77
C ASN A 44 8.53 -15.05 -13.38
N ARG A 45 9.19 -14.40 -14.33
CA ARG A 45 9.88 -13.12 -14.14
C ARG A 45 8.93 -12.01 -13.70
N VAL A 46 7.73 -11.97 -14.31
CA VAL A 46 6.73 -10.95 -14.00
C VAL A 46 6.16 -11.16 -12.60
N ASP A 47 5.85 -12.41 -12.22
CA ASP A 47 5.42 -12.74 -10.86
C ASP A 47 6.46 -12.31 -9.81
N LEU A 48 7.74 -12.51 -10.09
CA LEU A 48 8.82 -12.10 -9.19
C LEU A 48 8.90 -10.57 -9.04
N ILE A 49 8.76 -9.82 -10.14
CA ILE A 49 8.73 -8.35 -10.12
C ILE A 49 7.56 -7.87 -9.26
N VAL A 50 6.36 -8.40 -9.51
CA VAL A 50 5.13 -8.04 -8.82
C VAL A 50 5.22 -8.39 -7.34
N PHE A 51 5.76 -9.55 -6.99
CA PHE A 51 5.96 -9.96 -5.61
C PHE A 51 6.86 -8.98 -4.83
N PHE A 52 8.00 -8.57 -5.40
CA PHE A 52 8.87 -7.60 -4.75
C PHE A 52 8.26 -6.20 -4.67
N LEU A 53 7.53 -5.80 -5.71
CA LEU A 53 6.79 -4.53 -5.76
C LEU A 53 5.72 -4.51 -4.67
N PHE A 54 5.00 -5.62 -4.50
CA PHE A 54 4.03 -5.86 -3.43
C PHE A 54 4.66 -5.76 -2.03
N LEU A 55 5.81 -6.39 -1.77
CA LEU A 55 6.52 -6.24 -0.49
C LEU A 55 6.88 -4.78 -0.20
N GLY A 56 7.27 -4.03 -1.23
CA GLY A 56 7.48 -2.59 -1.13
C GLY A 56 6.21 -1.83 -0.75
N ALA A 57 5.11 -2.15 -1.44
CA ALA A 57 3.81 -1.51 -1.26
C ALA A 57 3.22 -1.76 0.14
N ILE A 58 3.28 -3.00 0.66
CA ILE A 58 2.83 -3.35 2.03
C ILE A 58 3.54 -2.46 3.05
N GLY A 59 4.86 -2.34 2.95
CA GLY A 59 5.65 -1.56 3.92
C GLY A 59 5.25 -0.08 3.94
N LYS A 60 5.09 0.56 2.78
CA LYS A 60 4.72 1.98 2.71
C LYS A 60 3.28 2.26 3.10
N SER A 61 2.37 1.33 2.85
CA SER A 61 0.93 1.47 3.13
C SER A 61 0.48 0.77 4.41
N ALA A 62 1.42 0.37 5.25
CA ALA A 62 1.17 -0.24 6.55
C ALA A 62 0.19 -1.42 6.52
N GLN A 63 0.32 -2.31 5.53
CA GLN A 63 -0.53 -3.50 5.45
C GLN A 63 -0.13 -4.54 6.50
N LEU A 64 -0.97 -5.56 6.69
CA LEU A 64 -0.77 -6.63 7.66
C LEU A 64 0.64 -7.25 7.53
N GLY A 65 1.27 -7.50 8.68
CA GLY A 65 2.70 -7.89 8.78
C GLY A 65 3.66 -6.71 8.92
N LEU A 66 3.39 -5.56 8.32
CA LEU A 66 4.21 -4.33 8.41
C LEU A 66 3.37 -3.10 8.82
N HIS A 67 2.28 -3.31 9.56
CA HIS A 67 1.32 -2.26 9.92
C HIS A 67 1.71 -1.48 11.19
N THR A 68 2.57 -2.05 12.03
CA THR A 68 2.84 -1.59 13.40
C THR A 68 3.43 -0.18 13.47
N TRP A 69 4.24 0.20 12.47
CA TRP A 69 4.88 1.52 12.45
C TRP A 69 3.87 2.67 12.31
N LEU A 70 2.68 2.41 11.76
CA LEU A 70 1.73 3.48 11.42
C LEU A 70 0.98 4.01 12.66
N PRO A 71 0.47 3.17 13.58
CA PRO A 71 0.00 3.64 14.89
C PRO A 71 1.09 4.30 15.73
N ASP A 72 2.33 3.82 15.65
CA ASP A 72 3.45 4.38 16.43
C ASP A 72 3.83 5.80 15.95
N ALA A 73 3.53 6.14 14.70
CA ALA A 73 3.74 7.49 14.15
C ALA A 73 2.85 8.58 14.81
N MET A 74 1.94 8.22 15.72
CA MET A 74 1.06 9.15 16.43
C MET A 74 1.75 10.00 17.50
N GLU A 75 2.98 9.66 17.87
CA GLU A 75 3.84 10.48 18.74
C GLU A 75 4.14 11.85 18.13
N GLY A 76 4.07 11.97 16.80
CA GLY A 76 4.25 13.22 16.09
C GLY A 76 3.14 14.26 16.35
N PRO A 77 3.38 15.53 16.00
CA PRO A 77 2.36 16.56 16.08
C PRO A 77 1.22 16.28 15.08
N THR A 78 0.00 16.68 15.45
CA THR A 78 -1.24 16.36 14.71
C THR A 78 -1.25 16.79 13.23
N PRO A 79 -0.61 17.90 12.80
CA PRO A 79 -0.53 18.22 11.37
C PRO A 79 0.41 17.28 10.60
N VAL A 80 1.46 16.76 11.26
CA VAL A 80 2.39 15.80 10.63
C VAL A 80 1.70 14.45 10.46
N SER A 81 0.97 13.98 11.47
CA SER A 81 0.16 12.76 11.32
C SER A 81 -0.89 12.93 10.22
N ALA A 82 -1.58 14.08 10.14
CA ALA A 82 -2.51 14.38 9.04
C ALA A 82 -1.85 14.21 7.66
N LEU A 83 -0.64 14.75 7.48
CA LEU A 83 0.09 14.65 6.20
C LEU A 83 0.51 13.21 5.86
N ILE A 84 1.10 12.50 6.82
CA ILE A 84 1.62 11.13 6.62
C ILE A 84 0.47 10.16 6.31
N HIS A 85 -0.64 10.31 7.03
CA HIS A 85 -1.76 9.38 6.99
C HIS A 85 -2.78 9.69 5.91
N ALA A 86 -2.91 10.95 5.48
CA ALA A 86 -3.88 11.30 4.46
C ALA A 86 -3.27 11.42 3.06
N ALA A 87 -2.11 12.07 2.95
CA ALA A 87 -1.66 12.60 1.66
C ALA A 87 -0.45 11.89 1.04
N THR A 88 0.56 11.50 1.84
CA THR A 88 1.88 11.18 1.28
C THR A 88 2.33 9.73 1.41
N MET A 89 2.67 9.30 2.63
CA MET A 89 3.50 8.10 2.83
C MET A 89 2.71 6.83 2.53
N VAL A 90 1.50 6.76 3.06
CA VAL A 90 0.66 5.56 2.95
C VAL A 90 -0.04 5.43 1.59
N THR A 91 -0.38 6.54 0.97
CA THR A 91 -1.00 6.59 -0.37
C THR A 91 0.00 6.20 -1.45
N ALA A 92 1.30 6.46 -1.26
CA ALA A 92 2.34 6.07 -2.20
C ALA A 92 2.39 4.55 -2.44
N GLY A 93 2.16 3.72 -1.41
CA GLY A 93 2.14 2.27 -1.55
C GLY A 93 1.02 1.79 -2.48
N VAL A 94 -0.20 2.30 -2.29
CA VAL A 94 -1.35 2.01 -3.15
C VAL A 94 -1.13 2.58 -4.57
N PHE A 95 -0.60 3.79 -4.66
CA PHE A 95 -0.37 4.45 -5.94
C PHE A 95 0.63 3.70 -6.82
N VAL A 96 1.68 3.12 -6.23
CA VAL A 96 2.64 2.30 -6.97
C VAL A 96 1.94 1.08 -7.59
N LEU A 97 1.04 0.40 -6.86
CA LEU A 97 0.24 -0.71 -7.41
C LEU A 97 -0.65 -0.25 -8.57
N ILE A 98 -1.37 0.87 -8.40
CA ILE A 98 -2.23 1.42 -9.44
C ILE A 98 -1.43 1.77 -10.70
N ARG A 99 -0.25 2.38 -10.53
CA ARG A 99 0.62 2.75 -11.66
C ARG A 99 1.25 1.54 -12.32
N SER A 100 1.53 0.48 -11.59
CA SER A 100 2.02 -0.80 -12.12
C SER A 100 0.89 -1.75 -12.53
N SER A 101 -0.34 -1.27 -12.71
CA SER A 101 -1.48 -2.14 -13.07
C SER A 101 -1.21 -3.04 -14.29
N PRO A 102 -0.54 -2.59 -15.37
CA PRO A 102 -0.27 -3.47 -16.49
C PRO A 102 0.72 -4.60 -16.16
N LEU A 103 1.53 -4.49 -15.09
CA LEU A 103 2.36 -5.60 -14.61
C LEU A 103 1.56 -6.57 -13.75
N LEU A 104 0.65 -6.05 -12.92
CA LEU A 104 -0.20 -6.84 -12.03
C LEU A 104 -1.15 -7.76 -12.82
N GLU A 105 -1.69 -7.30 -13.95
CA GLU A 105 -2.58 -8.11 -14.80
C GLU A 105 -1.92 -9.37 -15.38
N TYR A 106 -0.59 -9.39 -15.53
CA TYR A 106 0.15 -10.58 -15.94
C TYR A 106 0.61 -11.45 -14.76
N SER A 107 0.14 -11.17 -13.54
CA SER A 107 0.46 -11.92 -12.32
C SER A 107 -0.80 -12.24 -11.52
N THR A 108 -1.43 -13.37 -11.82
CA THR A 108 -2.59 -13.86 -11.07
C THR A 108 -2.26 -14.11 -9.61
N SER A 109 -1.04 -14.61 -9.35
CA SER A 109 -0.52 -14.82 -7.99
C SER A 109 -0.35 -13.51 -7.22
N GLY A 110 0.15 -12.46 -7.88
CA GLY A 110 0.31 -11.13 -7.31
C GLY A 110 -1.03 -10.47 -6.97
N LEU A 111 -2.00 -10.52 -7.88
CA LEU A 111 -3.37 -10.02 -7.65
C LEU A 111 -4.05 -10.73 -6.47
N PHE A 112 -3.88 -12.04 -6.38
CA PHE A 112 -4.39 -12.82 -5.24
C PHE A 112 -3.75 -12.38 -3.92
N LEU A 113 -2.43 -12.19 -3.86
CA LEU A 113 -1.75 -11.73 -2.65
C LEU A 113 -2.19 -10.32 -2.23
N VAL A 114 -2.30 -9.41 -3.20
CA VAL A 114 -2.76 -8.03 -2.97
C VAL A 114 -4.19 -8.01 -2.42
N SER A 115 -5.11 -8.79 -3.01
CA SER A 115 -6.49 -8.86 -2.53
C SER A 115 -6.57 -9.50 -1.15
N LEU A 116 -5.90 -10.63 -0.94
CA LEU A 116 -5.90 -11.34 0.35
C LEU A 116 -5.38 -10.44 1.47
N ILE A 117 -4.20 -9.83 1.29
CA ILE A 117 -3.59 -9.00 2.34
C ILE A 117 -4.37 -7.70 2.54
N GLY A 118 -4.91 -7.09 1.48
CA GLY A 118 -5.79 -5.93 1.61
C GLY A 118 -7.04 -6.22 2.44
N GLY A 119 -7.73 -7.32 2.14
CA GLY A 119 -8.93 -7.74 2.86
C GLY A 119 -8.65 -8.09 4.34
N LEU A 120 -7.57 -8.82 4.60
CA LEU A 120 -7.16 -9.14 5.98
C LEU A 120 -6.75 -7.89 6.76
N THR A 121 -6.03 -6.96 6.13
CA THR A 121 -5.65 -5.68 6.75
C THR A 121 -6.88 -4.85 7.09
N ALA A 122 -7.85 -4.76 6.18
CA ALA A 122 -9.09 -4.01 6.38
C ALA A 122 -9.85 -4.48 7.63
N LEU A 123 -10.02 -5.80 7.75
CA LEU A 123 -10.70 -6.43 8.89
C LEU A 123 -9.89 -6.29 10.19
N PHE A 124 -8.62 -6.66 10.17
CA PHE A 124 -7.75 -6.65 11.35
C PHE A 124 -7.60 -5.23 11.92
N ALA A 125 -7.28 -4.24 11.09
CA ALA A 125 -7.09 -2.88 11.56
C ALA A 125 -8.41 -2.25 12.03
N GLY A 126 -9.53 -2.60 11.39
CA GLY A 126 -10.86 -2.17 11.81
C GLY A 126 -11.21 -2.67 13.21
N THR A 127 -10.97 -3.95 13.50
CA THR A 127 -11.28 -4.52 14.83
C THR A 127 -10.34 -4.00 15.92
N VAL A 128 -9.05 -3.85 15.63
CA VAL A 128 -8.08 -3.28 16.58
C VAL A 128 -8.38 -1.81 16.88
N GLY A 129 -8.87 -1.04 15.90
CA GLY A 129 -9.25 0.36 16.09
C GLY A 129 -10.40 0.57 17.08
N LEU A 130 -11.30 -0.41 17.26
CA LEU A 130 -12.44 -0.31 18.18
C LEU A 130 -12.05 -0.35 19.66
N VAL A 131 -10.86 -0.87 19.97
CA VAL A 131 -10.35 -1.04 21.33
C VAL A 131 -9.17 -0.11 21.64
N GLN A 132 -8.92 0.89 20.79
CA GLN A 132 -7.95 1.95 21.08
C GLN A 132 -8.61 3.03 21.94
N TYR A 133 -7.87 3.50 22.95
CA TYR A 133 -8.30 4.59 23.84
C TYR A 133 -7.87 5.96 23.32
N ASP A 134 -6.68 6.05 22.71
CA ASP A 134 -6.12 7.28 22.13
C ASP A 134 -6.79 7.63 20.79
N ILE A 135 -7.33 8.85 20.68
CA ILE A 135 -8.07 9.33 19.50
C ILE A 135 -7.22 9.29 18.23
N LYS A 136 -5.92 9.60 18.31
CA LYS A 136 -5.01 9.56 17.16
C LYS A 136 -4.79 8.12 16.72
N LYS A 137 -4.64 7.19 17.65
CA LYS A 137 -4.48 5.75 17.34
C LYS A 137 -5.74 5.16 16.71
N VAL A 138 -6.94 5.53 17.19
CA VAL A 138 -8.21 5.15 16.53
C VAL A 138 -8.22 5.61 15.06
N ILE A 139 -7.80 6.86 14.80
CA ILE A 139 -7.75 7.41 13.44
C ILE A 139 -6.64 6.71 12.61
N ALA A 140 -5.51 6.35 13.21
CA ALA A 140 -4.42 5.61 12.56
C ALA A 140 -4.84 4.19 12.15
N TYR A 141 -5.49 3.43 13.03
CA TYR A 141 -5.98 2.10 12.69
C TYR A 141 -7.09 2.15 11.63
N SER A 142 -7.97 3.15 11.69
CA SER A 142 -8.92 3.36 10.60
C SER A 142 -8.24 3.82 9.30
N THR A 143 -7.05 4.43 9.30
CA THR A 143 -6.27 4.60 8.05
C THR A 143 -5.74 3.28 7.51
N CYS A 144 -5.15 2.44 8.37
CA CYS A 144 -4.68 1.11 7.99
C CYS A 144 -5.81 0.29 7.35
N SER A 145 -7.01 0.33 7.95
CA SER A 145 -8.19 -0.35 7.41
C SER A 145 -8.62 0.20 6.04
N GLN A 146 -8.66 1.52 5.86
CA GLN A 146 -9.04 2.17 4.60
C GLN A 146 -8.03 1.89 3.48
N LEU A 147 -6.74 1.83 3.78
CA LEU A 147 -5.71 1.41 2.83
C LEU A 147 -5.85 -0.07 2.46
N GLY A 148 -6.23 -0.92 3.42
CA GLY A 148 -6.61 -2.31 3.17
C GLY A 148 -7.73 -2.45 2.14
N TYR A 149 -8.78 -1.62 2.23
CA TYR A 149 -9.84 -1.57 1.22
C TYR A 149 -9.30 -1.18 -0.18
N MET A 150 -8.39 -0.21 -0.25
CA MET A 150 -7.78 0.19 -1.53
C MET A 150 -6.93 -0.94 -2.13
N PHE A 151 -6.16 -1.64 -1.30
CA PHE A 151 -5.40 -2.84 -1.72
C PHE A 151 -6.33 -3.92 -2.22
N PHE A 152 -7.40 -4.22 -1.48
CA PHE A 152 -8.40 -5.19 -1.89
C PHE A 152 -8.99 -4.87 -3.26
N ALA A 153 -9.37 -3.60 -3.50
CA ALA A 153 -9.87 -3.15 -4.79
C ALA A 153 -8.83 -3.32 -5.92
N CYS A 154 -7.56 -2.96 -5.68
CA CYS A 154 -6.49 -3.16 -6.66
C CYS A 154 -6.23 -4.64 -6.96
N GLY A 155 -6.31 -5.51 -5.96
CA GLY A 155 -6.14 -6.96 -6.15
C GLY A 155 -7.30 -7.62 -6.89
N LEU A 156 -8.48 -6.97 -6.94
CA LEU A 156 -9.61 -7.34 -7.79
C LEU A 156 -9.57 -6.66 -9.17
N SER A 157 -8.40 -6.17 -9.60
CA SER A 157 -8.17 -5.42 -10.84
C SER A 157 -9.02 -4.14 -11.01
N ASN A 158 -9.62 -3.63 -9.94
CA ASN A 158 -10.42 -2.41 -9.92
C ASN A 158 -9.59 -1.18 -9.52
N TYR A 159 -8.54 -0.87 -10.30
CA TYR A 159 -7.59 0.20 -9.99
C TYR A 159 -8.21 1.61 -9.97
N SER A 160 -9.20 1.87 -10.81
CA SER A 160 -9.93 3.15 -10.84
C SER A 160 -10.70 3.40 -9.55
N VAL A 161 -11.32 2.33 -9.01
CA VAL A 161 -12.00 2.36 -7.71
C VAL A 161 -10.98 2.59 -6.59
N GLY A 162 -9.84 1.92 -6.64
CA GLY A 162 -8.73 2.15 -5.71
C GLY A 162 -8.24 3.60 -5.71
N LEU A 163 -8.08 4.20 -6.90
CA LEU A 163 -7.67 5.60 -7.03
C LEU A 163 -8.74 6.58 -6.54
N PHE A 164 -10.00 6.35 -6.86
CA PHE A 164 -11.11 7.17 -6.39
C PHE A 164 -11.21 7.15 -4.86
N HIS A 165 -11.09 5.96 -4.27
CA HIS A 165 -11.09 5.79 -2.82
C HIS A 165 -9.87 6.49 -2.17
N LEU A 166 -8.70 6.37 -2.78
CA LEU A 166 -7.47 7.06 -2.35
C LEU A 166 -7.64 8.58 -2.34
N PHE A 167 -8.27 9.16 -3.37
CA PHE A 167 -8.55 10.59 -3.44
C PHE A 167 -9.46 11.02 -2.30
N ASN A 168 -10.60 10.35 -2.11
CA ASN A 168 -11.54 10.67 -1.02
C ASN A 168 -10.90 10.52 0.35
N HIS A 169 -10.09 9.47 0.55
CA HIS A 169 -9.30 9.24 1.76
C HIS A 169 -8.40 10.41 2.10
N GLY A 170 -7.72 11.00 1.11
CA GLY A 170 -6.91 12.19 1.31
C GLY A 170 -7.70 13.34 1.97
N PHE A 171 -8.96 13.55 1.57
CA PHE A 171 -9.80 14.58 2.18
C PHE A 171 -10.30 14.20 3.57
N PHE A 172 -10.98 13.07 3.69
CA PHE A 172 -11.66 12.75 4.95
C PHE A 172 -10.67 12.43 6.07
N LYS A 173 -9.49 11.89 5.77
CA LYS A 173 -8.46 11.67 6.80
C LYS A 173 -7.73 12.93 7.22
N ALA A 174 -7.44 13.83 6.28
CA ALA A 174 -6.90 15.14 6.65
C ALA A 174 -7.88 15.88 7.58
N LEU A 175 -9.18 15.85 7.26
CA LEU A 175 -10.23 16.43 8.11
C LEU A 175 -10.26 15.78 9.50
N LEU A 176 -10.24 14.45 9.60
CA LEU A 176 -10.28 13.76 10.89
C LEU A 176 -9.06 14.07 11.76
N PHE A 177 -7.84 14.07 11.20
CA PHE A 177 -6.63 14.37 11.98
C PHE A 177 -6.56 15.83 12.42
N LEU A 178 -6.94 16.79 11.55
CA LEU A 178 -6.98 18.20 11.92
C LEU A 178 -8.09 18.48 12.94
N GLY A 179 -9.25 17.84 12.79
CA GLY A 179 -10.34 17.87 13.76
C GLY A 179 -9.91 17.34 15.13
N ALA A 180 -9.30 16.15 15.17
CA ALA A 180 -8.74 15.59 16.40
C ALA A 180 -7.67 16.53 17.01
N GLY A 181 -6.79 17.11 16.18
CA GLY A 181 -5.81 18.09 16.64
C GLY A 181 -6.44 19.32 17.28
N SER A 182 -7.56 19.82 16.74
CA SER A 182 -8.29 20.94 17.36
C SER A 182 -8.90 20.59 18.71
N VAL A 183 -9.41 19.35 18.87
CA VAL A 183 -9.97 18.84 20.13
C VAL A 183 -8.88 18.68 21.19
N ILE A 184 -7.76 18.03 20.83
CA ILE A 184 -6.60 17.85 21.71
C ILE A 184 -6.07 19.21 22.18
N HIS A 185 -5.95 20.17 21.27
CA HIS A 185 -5.49 21.52 21.61
C HIS A 185 -6.44 22.24 22.57
N ALA A 186 -7.76 22.08 22.38
CA ALA A 186 -8.76 22.66 23.27
C ALA A 186 -8.81 22.01 24.66
N LEU A 187 -8.39 20.74 24.77
CA LEU A 187 -8.33 19.97 26.01
C LEU A 187 -6.94 19.99 26.68
N LEU A 188 -6.09 20.97 26.36
CA LEU A 188 -4.76 21.14 26.97
C LEU A 188 -3.84 19.91 26.77
N ASP A 189 -3.83 19.38 25.54
CA ASP A 189 -3.01 18.26 25.10
C ASP A 189 -3.44 16.86 25.62
N GLU A 190 -4.64 16.73 26.19
CA GLU A 190 -5.27 15.43 26.48
C GLU A 190 -5.64 14.70 25.19
N GLN A 191 -5.23 13.43 25.07
CA GLN A 191 -5.38 12.58 23.87
C GLN A 191 -6.30 11.36 24.06
N ASP A 192 -6.71 11.10 25.31
CA ASP A 192 -7.60 10.02 25.73
C ASP A 192 -9.08 10.45 25.75
#